data_AF-A0A940ZZE5-F1
#
_entry.id   AF-A0A940ZZE5-F1
#
_cell.length_a   1.000
_cell.length_b   1.000
_cell.length_c   1.000
_cell.angle_alpha   90.00
_cell.angle_beta   90.00
_cell.angle_gamma   90.00
#
_symmetry.space_group_name_H-M   'P 1'
#
loop_
_entity.id
_entity.type
_entity.pdbx_description
1 polymer ?
#
loop_
_entity_poly.entity_id
_entity_poly.type
_entity_poly.pdbx_seq_one_letter_code
_entity_poly.pdbx_strand_id
1 'polypeptide(L)'
;MMRARIRQMNGTTVVQSAVLEASDGIVHAFSTRQGGVSRPPFDTLNLGQSVGDDSAAVEQNRRRLFGAFGIDAARVVRAWQAHGDGVLRVDAGLTGRPGFPGCPWTNGQSSMR
;
A
#
# COMPACT_ATOMS: atom_id res chain seq x y z
N MET A 1 21.50 -5.30 -16.60
CA MET A 1 20.72 -6.27 -15.81
C MET A 1 20.25 -5.56 -14.54
N MET A 2 18.95 -5.41 -14.33
CA MET A 2 18.39 -4.66 -13.19
C MET A 2 18.49 -5.52 -11.92
N ARG A 3 19.19 -5.06 -10.89
CA ARG A 3 19.39 -5.80 -9.63
C ARG A 3 18.37 -5.33 -8.59
N ALA A 4 17.63 -6.27 -8.01
CA ALA A 4 16.77 -6.03 -6.86
C ALA A 4 17.46 -6.51 -5.57
N ARG A 5 17.16 -5.86 -4.44
CA ARG A 5 17.67 -6.21 -3.11
C ARG A 5 16.51 -6.62 -2.21
N ILE A 6 16.63 -7.75 -1.52
CA ILE A 6 15.69 -8.18 -0.49
C ILE A 6 16.17 -7.61 0.85
N ARG A 7 15.27 -6.99 1.61
CA ARG A 7 15.56 -6.46 2.95
C ARG A 7 14.54 -6.94 3.96
N GLN A 8 15.03 -7.20 5.17
CA GLN A 8 14.20 -7.40 6.36
C GLN A 8 14.17 -6.09 7.15
N MET A 9 12.97 -5.60 7.44
CA MET A 9 12.77 -4.30 8.11
C MET A 9 11.63 -4.44 9.13
N ASN A 10 11.95 -4.30 10.42
CA ASN A 10 11.00 -4.39 11.54
C ASN A 10 10.03 -5.59 11.44
N GLY A 11 10.56 -6.75 11.08
CA GLY A 11 9.79 -8.00 10.95
C GLY A 11 9.04 -8.17 9.62
N THR A 12 9.08 -7.19 8.71
CA THR A 12 8.54 -7.29 7.34
C THR A 12 9.65 -7.53 6.33
N THR A 13 9.34 -8.27 5.27
CA THR A 13 10.26 -8.47 4.15
C THR A 13 9.81 -7.65 2.94
N VAL A 14 10.73 -6.86 2.39
CA VAL A 14 10.52 -6.02 1.22
C VAL A 14 11.59 -6.26 0.16
N VAL A 15 11.24 -5.93 -1.08
CA VAL A 15 12.17 -5.90 -2.21
C VAL A 15 12.34 -4.45 -2.66
N GLN A 16 13.57 -4.04 -2.95
CA GLN A 16 13.90 -2.71 -3.44
C GLN A 16 14.64 -2.78 -4.77
N SER A 17 14.31 -1.87 -5.68
CA SER A 17 15.08 -1.64 -6.91
C SER A 17 16.39 -0.92 -6.58
N ALA A 18 17.52 -1.43 -7.06
CA ALA A 18 18.82 -0.75 -6.90
C ALA A 18 18.87 0.61 -7.61
N VAL A 19 18.05 0.81 -8.66
CA VAL A 19 18.01 2.08 -9.41
C VAL A 19 17.38 3.19 -8.55
N LEU A 20 16.25 2.89 -7.91
CA LEU A 20 15.56 3.87 -7.06
C LEU A 20 16.30 4.07 -5.73
N GLU A 21 16.98 3.05 -5.23
CA GLU A 21 17.77 3.14 -4.00
C GLU A 21 19.02 4.02 -4.17
N ALA A 22 19.57 4.10 -5.38
CA ALA A 22 20.68 5.01 -5.68
C ALA A 22 20.23 6.48 -5.82
N SER A 23 18.92 6.76 -5.74
CA SER A 23 18.37 8.10 -5.89
C SER A 23 18.09 8.71 -4.52
N ASP A 24 18.75 9.83 -4.21
CA ASP A 24 18.51 10.55 -2.96
C ASP A 24 17.08 11.11 -2.90
N GLY A 25 16.48 11.09 -1.71
CA GLY A 25 15.14 11.65 -1.45
C GLY A 25 13.97 10.75 -1.86
N ILE A 26 14.22 9.53 -2.35
CA ILE A 26 13.17 8.56 -2.70
C ILE A 26 13.11 7.44 -1.65
N VAL A 27 11.93 7.23 -1.08
CA VAL A 27 11.62 6.04 -0.27
C VAL A 27 10.69 5.14 -1.08
N HIS A 28 11.14 3.94 -1.40
CA HIS A 28 10.36 2.94 -2.15
C HIS A 28 10.52 1.54 -1.58
N ALA A 29 9.51 0.70 -1.82
CA ALA A 29 9.57 -0.72 -1.56
C ALA A 29 8.46 -1.47 -2.31
N PHE A 30 8.73 -2.72 -2.64
CA PHE A 30 7.75 -3.71 -3.02
C PHE A 30 7.57 -4.67 -1.85
N SER A 31 6.38 -4.69 -1.24
CA SER A 31 6.09 -5.60 -0.11
C SER A 31 6.04 -7.06 -0.58
N THR A 32 6.39 -7.98 0.32
CA THR A 32 6.10 -9.41 0.14
C THR A 32 4.91 -9.83 1.01
N ARG A 33 4.55 -11.13 1.01
CA ARG A 33 3.53 -11.69 1.92
C ARG A 33 4.04 -11.98 3.34
N GLN A 34 5.32 -11.71 3.64
CA GLN A 34 5.98 -12.07 4.90
C GLN A 34 5.95 -10.91 5.92
N GLY A 35 5.70 -11.24 7.20
CA GLY A 35 5.82 -10.32 8.32
C GLY A 35 4.52 -9.69 8.84
N GLY A 36 3.38 -10.16 8.36
CA GLY A 36 2.08 -9.65 8.81
C GLY A 36 1.42 -10.50 9.90
N VAL A 37 0.12 -10.27 10.11
CA VAL A 37 -0.71 -10.93 11.12
C VAL A 37 -1.97 -11.59 10.57
N SER A 38 -2.23 -11.45 9.27
CA SER A 38 -3.40 -12.06 8.63
C SER A 38 -3.30 -13.59 8.67
N ARG A 39 -4.46 -14.23 8.75
CA ARG A 39 -4.60 -15.69 8.74
C ARG A 39 -4.89 -16.19 7.32
N PRO A 40 -4.74 -17.51 7.05
CA PRO A 40 -5.17 -18.08 5.78
C PRO A 40 -6.62 -17.69 5.44
N PRO A 41 -6.92 -17.35 4.17
CA PRO A 41 -6.04 -17.41 2.98
C PRO A 41 -5.17 -16.15 2.74
N PHE A 42 -5.16 -15.21 3.68
CA PHE A 42 -4.52 -13.89 3.56
C PHE A 42 -3.14 -13.83 4.23
N ASP A 43 -2.61 -14.96 4.67
CA ASP A 43 -1.37 -15.06 5.43
C ASP A 43 -0.16 -14.47 4.66
N THR A 44 0.76 -13.71 5.27
CA THR A 44 0.67 -13.07 6.58
C THR A 44 0.46 -11.56 6.45
N LEU A 45 1.06 -10.92 5.44
CA LEU A 45 1.04 -9.47 5.22
C LEU A 45 0.05 -9.05 4.12
N ASN A 46 -1.25 -9.23 4.35
CA ASN A 46 -2.26 -8.68 3.45
C ASN A 46 -2.51 -7.19 3.75
N LEU A 47 -2.49 -6.36 2.70
CA LEU A 47 -2.72 -4.91 2.77
C LEU A 47 -4.08 -4.50 2.18
N GLY A 48 -4.75 -5.44 1.50
CA GLY A 48 -6.02 -5.24 0.81
C GLY A 48 -7.21 -5.39 1.76
N GLN A 49 -8.12 -4.41 1.75
CA GLN A 49 -9.29 -4.37 2.64
C GLN A 49 -10.59 -4.83 1.98
N SER A 50 -10.62 -4.97 0.66
CA SER A 50 -11.81 -5.33 -0.12
C SER A 50 -11.94 -6.82 -0.43
N VAL A 51 -11.03 -7.66 0.09
CA VAL A 51 -10.94 -9.09 -0.26
C VAL A 51 -11.49 -10.03 0.82
N GLY A 52 -12.06 -9.49 1.89
CA GLY A 52 -12.69 -10.26 2.97
C GLY A 52 -11.77 -10.67 4.14
N ASP A 53 -10.58 -10.08 4.25
CA ASP A 53 -9.71 -10.25 5.42
C ASP A 53 -10.21 -9.42 6.61
N ASP A 54 -9.74 -9.75 7.82
CA ASP A 54 -10.01 -8.97 9.02
C ASP A 54 -9.43 -7.56 8.88
N SER A 55 -10.31 -6.56 8.96
CA SER A 55 -9.93 -5.14 8.88
C SER A 55 -8.87 -4.73 9.90
N ALA A 56 -8.87 -5.30 11.11
CA ALA A 56 -7.88 -5.01 12.13
C ALA A 56 -6.51 -5.61 11.77
N ALA A 57 -6.50 -6.81 11.18
CA ALA A 57 -5.29 -7.45 10.67
C ALA A 57 -4.68 -6.64 9.52
N VAL A 58 -5.51 -6.22 8.55
CA VAL A 58 -5.08 -5.40 7.41
C VAL A 58 -4.50 -4.07 7.89
N GLU A 59 -5.15 -3.40 8.85
CA GLU A 59 -4.66 -2.14 9.38
C GLU A 59 -3.34 -2.31 10.15
N GLN A 60 -3.21 -3.41 10.91
CA GLN A 60 -1.94 -3.74 11.58
C GLN A 60 -0.82 -4.02 10.57
N ASN A 61 -1.12 -4.73 9.47
CA ASN A 61 -0.15 -5.00 8.41
C ASN A 61 0.34 -3.70 7.74
N ARG A 62 -0.58 -2.76 7.49
CA ARG A 62 -0.22 -1.42 6.98
C ARG A 62 0.69 -0.68 7.94
N ARG A 63 0.34 -0.62 9.23
CA ARG A 63 1.20 0.01 10.26
C ARG A 63 2.59 -0.60 10.31
N ARG A 64 2.70 -1.93 10.22
CA ARG A 64 4.00 -2.63 10.19
C ARG A 64 4.82 -2.25 8.97
N LEU A 65 4.23 -2.31 7.78
CA LEU A 65 4.94 -2.01 6.54
C LEU A 65 5.40 -0.55 6.49
N PHE A 66 4.50 0.41 6.75
CA PHE A 66 4.85 1.84 6.67
C PHE A 66 5.78 2.26 7.82
N GLY A 67 5.55 1.72 9.02
CA GLY A 67 6.42 1.94 10.18
C GLY A 67 7.85 1.44 9.96
N ALA A 68 8.07 0.42 9.12
CA ALA A 68 9.40 -0.02 8.74
C ALA A 68 10.22 1.08 8.03
N PHE A 69 9.55 2.05 7.41
CA PHE A 69 10.14 3.21 6.75
C PHE A 69 10.00 4.51 7.56
N GLY A 70 9.53 4.43 8.81
CA GLY A 70 9.23 5.62 9.62
C GLY A 70 8.05 6.45 9.10
N ILE A 71 7.18 5.86 8.28
CA ILE A 71 6.01 6.51 7.71
C ILE A 71 4.79 6.20 8.58
N ASP A 72 4.08 7.26 8.98
CA ASP A 72 2.76 7.11 9.61
C ASP A 72 1.75 6.60 8.58
N ALA A 73 1.15 5.43 8.84
CA ALA A 73 0.16 4.81 7.99
C ALA A 73 -1.05 5.73 7.71
N ALA A 74 -1.41 6.61 8.65
CA ALA A 74 -2.49 7.57 8.47
C ALA A 74 -2.17 8.63 7.39
N ARG A 75 -0.90 8.87 7.09
CA ARG A 75 -0.45 9.81 6.04
C ARG A 75 -0.42 9.18 4.65
N VAL A 76 -0.65 7.88 4.53
CA VAL A 76 -0.58 7.18 3.24
C VAL A 76 -1.89 7.31 2.49
N VAL A 77 -1.82 7.86 1.28
CA VAL A 77 -2.94 7.90 0.34
C VAL A 77 -2.91 6.64 -0.51
N ARG A 78 -4.07 5.98 -0.62
CA ARG A 78 -4.24 4.75 -1.41
C ARG A 78 -5.40 4.94 -2.39
N ALA A 79 -5.19 4.52 -3.64
CA ALA A 79 -6.25 4.54 -4.65
C ALA A 79 -7.16 3.32 -4.51
N TRP A 80 -8.41 3.48 -4.92
CA TRP A 80 -9.25 2.34 -5.28
C TRP A 80 -8.88 1.90 -6.70
N GLN A 81 -8.34 0.70 -6.84
CA GLN A 81 -7.89 0.19 -8.14
C GLN A 81 -9.07 -0.42 -8.90
N ALA A 82 -9.56 0.29 -9.93
CA ALA A 82 -10.64 -0.16 -10.80
C ALA A 82 -10.15 -0.70 -12.16
N HIS A 83 -8.85 -1.00 -12.30
CA HIS A 83 -8.25 -1.49 -13.55
C HIS A 83 -8.41 -0.55 -14.76
N GLY A 84 -8.55 0.76 -14.53
CA GLY A 84 -8.47 1.80 -15.55
C GLY A 84 -7.08 2.45 -15.65
N ASP A 85 -7.01 3.54 -16.39
CA ASP A 85 -5.79 4.31 -16.69
C ASP A 85 -5.79 5.74 -16.09
N GLY A 86 -6.79 6.05 -15.28
CA GLY A 86 -6.92 7.36 -14.64
C GLY A 86 -5.79 7.65 -13.64
N VAL A 87 -5.30 8.90 -13.67
CA VAL A 87 -4.24 9.40 -12.77
C VAL A 87 -4.81 10.47 -11.85
N LEU A 88 -4.50 10.37 -10.56
CA LEU A 88 -4.86 11.37 -9.54
C LEU A 88 -3.62 12.08 -9.03
N ARG A 89 -3.64 13.42 -9.04
CA ARG A 89 -2.64 14.24 -8.34
C ARG A 89 -2.91 14.19 -6.84
N VAL A 90 -1.88 13.87 -6.05
CA VAL A 90 -1.99 13.74 -4.58
C VAL A 90 -1.21 14.85 -3.89
N ASP A 91 -1.80 15.40 -2.84
CA ASP A 91 -1.16 16.32 -1.90
C ASP A 91 -1.54 16.00 -0.45
N ALA A 92 -1.06 16.79 0.50
CA ALA A 92 -1.27 16.58 1.93
C ALA A 92 -2.75 16.62 2.35
N GLY A 93 -3.61 17.34 1.62
CA GLY A 93 -5.05 17.41 1.88
C GLY A 93 -5.80 16.10 1.63
N LEU A 94 -5.14 15.13 1.00
CA LEU A 94 -5.72 13.82 0.68
C LEU A 94 -5.36 12.73 1.69
N THR A 95 -4.50 13.03 2.66
CA THR A 95 -4.06 12.07 3.69
C THR A 95 -5.21 11.56 4.56
N GLY A 96 -5.11 10.33 5.05
CA GLY A 96 -6.11 9.72 5.95
C GLY A 96 -7.45 9.32 5.33
N ARG A 97 -7.65 9.54 4.02
CA ARG A 97 -8.93 9.24 3.33
C ARG A 97 -8.91 7.88 2.64
N PRO A 98 -9.70 6.88 3.09
CA PRO A 98 -9.81 5.60 2.42
C PRO A 98 -10.68 5.74 1.17
N GLY A 99 -10.08 5.77 -0.02
CA GLY A 99 -10.83 5.97 -1.26
C GLY A 99 -11.35 7.41 -1.36
N PHE A 100 -11.05 8.08 -2.46
CA PHE A 100 -11.33 9.50 -2.62
C PHE A 100 -12.76 9.78 -3.09
N PRO A 101 -13.62 10.51 -2.34
CA PRO A 101 -14.86 11.02 -2.89
C PRO A 101 -14.55 11.98 -4.06
N GLY A 102 -15.14 11.72 -5.23
CA GLY A 102 -14.87 12.43 -6.48
C GLY A 102 -13.93 11.70 -7.44
N CYS A 103 -13.32 10.58 -7.03
CA CYS A 103 -12.75 9.63 -7.97
C CYS A 103 -13.91 8.80 -8.57
N PRO A 104 -14.11 8.77 -9.90
CA PRO A 104 -15.26 8.07 -10.51
C PRO A 104 -15.28 6.56 -10.26
N TRP A 105 -14.28 6.03 -9.57
CA TRP A 105 -14.06 4.62 -9.29
C TRP A 105 -14.20 4.23 -7.81
N THR A 106 -14.55 5.13 -6.91
CA THR A 106 -14.72 4.79 -5.48
C THR A 106 -16.17 4.47 -5.14
N ASN A 107 -16.39 3.26 -4.59
CA ASN A 107 -17.67 2.73 -4.09
C ASN A 107 -18.91 3.03 -4.96
N GLY A 108 -19.13 2.17 -5.96
CA GLY A 108 -20.47 1.77 -6.41
C GLY A 108 -21.51 2.88 -6.52
N GLN A 109 -21.30 3.83 -7.44
CA GLN A 109 -22.35 4.60 -8.14
C GLN A 109 -21.70 5.45 -9.24
N SER A 110 -21.19 4.78 -10.27
CA SER A 110 -21.08 5.41 -11.59
C SER A 110 -22.11 4.71 -12.46
N SER A 111 -23.33 5.25 -12.49
CA SER A 111 -24.23 4.96 -13.60
C SER A 111 -23.47 5.31 -14.86
N MET A 112 -23.26 4.32 -15.73
CA MET A 112 -23.02 4.59 -17.14
C MET A 112 -24.07 5.61 -17.60
N ARG A 113 -23.60 6.79 -17.95
CA ARG A 113 -24.25 7.65 -18.95
C ARG A 113 -23.31 7.75 -20.12
#